data_AF-A0A502BLJ7-F1
#
_entry.id   AF-A0A502BLJ7-F1
#
_cell.length_a   1.000
_cell.length_b   1.000
_cell.length_c   1.000
_cell.angle_alpha   90.00
_cell.angle_beta   90.00
_cell.angle_gamma   90.00
#
_symmetry.space_group_name_H-M   'P 1'
#
loop_
_entity.id
_entity.type
_entity.pdbx_description
1 polymer ?
#
loop_
_entity_poly.entity_id
_entity_poly.type
_entity_poly.pdbx_seq_one_letter_code
_entity_poly.pdbx_strand_id
1 'polypeptide(L)'
;MSKNPIKSQGNSFDARDRLILALYAQLRAERETREAMEWVLRNNCLSTDVLEAMASDPIPVVTLDDIQMIDQSVSKLRSASEKLSPHP
;
A
#
# COMPACT_ATOMS: atom_id res chain seq x y z
N MET A 1 -9.69 46.24 10.76
CA MET A 1 -10.01 44.81 10.96
C MET A 1 -9.04 43.99 10.13
N SER A 2 -7.95 43.51 10.75
CA SER A 2 -6.92 42.71 10.06
C SER A 2 -7.31 41.24 10.14
N LYS A 3 -7.62 40.62 9.00
CA LYS A 3 -7.91 39.19 8.93
C LYS A 3 -6.58 38.44 8.91
N ASN A 4 -6.20 37.83 10.03
CA ASN A 4 -5.08 36.88 10.06
C ASN A 4 -5.47 35.61 9.26
N PRO A 5 -4.65 35.14 8.32
CA PRO A 5 -4.87 33.85 7.70
C PRO A 5 -4.57 32.77 8.75
N ILE A 6 -5.61 32.00 9.09
CA ILE A 6 -5.49 30.78 9.89
C ILE A 6 -4.58 29.85 9.08
N LYS A 7 -3.34 29.65 9.54
CA LYS A 7 -2.47 28.60 9.02
C LYS A 7 -3.23 27.29 9.18
N SER A 8 -3.62 26.68 8.06
CA SER A 8 -4.10 25.31 8.03
C SER A 8 -2.93 24.42 8.43
N GLN A 9 -2.78 24.19 9.73
CA GLN A 9 -2.00 23.08 10.29
C GLN A 9 -2.77 21.79 9.97
N GLY A 10 -2.87 21.48 8.68
CA GLY A 10 -3.33 20.19 8.22
C GLY A 10 -2.25 19.21 8.61
N ASN A 11 -2.59 18.32 9.54
CA ASN A 11 -1.81 17.13 9.89
C ASN A 11 -1.67 16.25 8.64
N SER A 12 -0.79 16.65 7.73
CA SER A 12 -0.57 15.96 6.47
C SER A 12 0.18 14.69 6.80
N PHE A 13 -0.47 13.53 6.66
CA PHE A 13 0.20 12.25 6.65
C PHE A 13 1.44 12.37 5.77
N ASP A 14 2.61 12.28 6.38
CA ASP A 14 3.83 12.45 5.65
C ASP A 14 4.00 11.27 4.68
N ALA A 15 5.03 11.33 3.84
CA ALA A 15 5.18 10.30 2.82
C ALA A 15 5.51 8.91 3.43
N ARG A 16 6.04 8.86 4.66
CA ARG A 16 6.27 7.61 5.40
C ARG A 16 4.96 7.03 5.91
N ASP A 17 4.11 7.84 6.54
CA ASP A 17 2.84 7.35 7.06
C ASP A 17 1.93 6.84 5.94
N ARG A 18 1.96 7.52 4.78
CA ARG A 18 1.24 7.06 3.57
C ARG A 18 1.77 5.71 3.08
N LEU A 19 3.08 5.49 3.09
CA LEU A 19 3.67 4.21 2.73
C LEU A 19 3.26 3.11 3.72
N ILE A 20 3.27 3.40 5.03
CA ILE A 20 2.84 2.44 6.06
C ILE A 20 1.38 2.03 5.86
N LEU A 21 0.49 2.99 5.61
CA LEU A 21 -0.93 2.72 5.35
C LEU A 21 -1.13 1.90 4.07
N ALA A 22 -0.41 2.23 2.99
CA ALA A 22 -0.48 1.49 1.73
C ALA A 22 -0.01 0.04 1.91
N LEU A 23 1.13 -0.17 2.57
CA LEU A 23 1.66 -1.51 2.85
C LEU A 23 0.73 -2.30 3.76
N TYR A 24 0.16 -1.67 4.80
CA TYR A 24 -0.82 -2.31 5.67
C TYR A 24 -2.07 -2.76 4.90
N ALA A 25 -2.62 -1.88 4.05
CA ALA A 25 -3.78 -2.20 3.22
C ALA A 25 -3.49 -3.38 2.27
N GLN A 26 -2.32 -3.39 1.64
CA GLN A 26 -1.88 -4.50 0.79
C GLN A 26 -1.76 -5.81 1.57
N LEU A 27 -1.12 -5.78 2.75
CA LEU A 27 -0.92 -6.95 3.59
C LEU A 27 -2.24 -7.52 4.11
N ARG A 28 -3.21 -6.65 4.38
CA ARG A 28 -4.57 -7.04 4.76
C ARG A 28 -5.31 -7.72 3.60
N ALA A 29 -5.29 -7.12 2.41
CA ALA A 29 -5.93 -7.69 1.22
C ALA A 29 -5.38 -9.09 0.89
N GLU A 30 -4.06 -9.26 1.05
CA GLU A 30 -3.38 -10.54 0.86
C GLU A 30 -3.86 -11.61 1.86
N ARG A 31 -4.00 -11.26 3.15
CA ARG A 31 -4.53 -12.16 4.18
C ARG A 31 -5.97 -12.55 3.94
N GLU A 32 -6.84 -11.58 3.61
CA GLU A 32 -8.25 -11.83 3.30
C GLU A 32 -8.39 -12.78 2.09
N THR A 33 -7.55 -12.60 1.07
CA THR A 33 -7.51 -13.49 -0.10
C THR A 33 -7.06 -14.90 0.28
N ARG A 34 -6.01 -15.04 1.10
CA ARG A 34 -5.54 -16.33 1.59
C ARG A 34 -6.62 -17.04 2.41
N GLU A 35 -7.29 -16.34 3.32
CA GLU A 35 -8.36 -16.91 4.14
C GLU A 35 -9.53 -17.41 3.28
N ALA A 36 -9.93 -16.64 2.27
CA ALA A 36 -10.95 -17.05 1.32
C ALA A 36 -10.53 -18.31 0.54
N MET A 37 -9.30 -18.35 0.05
CA MET A 37 -8.75 -19.54 -0.63
C MET A 37 -8.70 -20.76 0.30
N GLU A 38 -8.22 -20.61 1.53
CA GLU A 38 -8.18 -21.70 2.51
C GLU A 38 -9.57 -22.22 2.85
N TRP A 39 -10.55 -21.33 2.98
CA TRP A 39 -11.95 -21.71 3.19
C TRP A 39 -12.48 -22.51 2.01
N VAL A 40 -12.24 -22.04 0.77
CA VAL A 40 -12.66 -22.75 -0.45
C VAL A 40 -12.04 -24.15 -0.52
N LEU A 41 -10.75 -24.27 -0.21
CA LEU A 41 -10.03 -25.56 -0.17
C LEU A 41 -10.60 -26.51 0.89
N ARG A 42 -10.82 -26.03 2.12
CA ARG A 42 -11.33 -26.86 3.22
C ARG A 42 -12.76 -27.36 3.01
N ASN A 43 -13.59 -26.58 2.32
CA ASN A 43 -14.99 -26.91 2.08
C ASN A 43 -15.21 -27.59 0.72
N ASN A 44 -14.14 -27.95 0.01
CA ASN A 44 -14.19 -28.58 -1.31
C ASN A 44 -15.02 -27.74 -2.33
N CYS A 45 -15.03 -26.42 -2.15
CA CYS A 45 -15.82 -25.46 -2.94
C CYS A 45 -15.06 -24.92 -4.16
N LEU A 46 -14.02 -25.63 -4.63
CA LEU A 46 -13.31 -25.31 -5.87
C LEU A 46 -14.20 -25.69 -7.07
N SER A 47 -15.25 -24.90 -7.33
CA SER A 47 -15.96 -25.02 -8.60
C SER A 47 -15.10 -24.42 -9.71
N THR A 48 -15.30 -24.91 -10.94
CA THR A 48 -14.68 -24.35 -12.14
C THR A 48 -14.97 -22.85 -12.25
N ASP A 49 -16.18 -22.41 -11.92
CA ASP A 49 -16.59 -21.00 -11.97
C ASP A 49 -15.76 -20.11 -11.02
N VAL A 50 -15.41 -20.61 -9.83
CA VAL A 50 -14.56 -19.88 -8.88
C VAL A 50 -13.13 -19.78 -9.42
N LEU A 51 -12.60 -20.86 -9.99
CA LEU A 51 -11.27 -20.88 -10.61
C LEU A 51 -11.21 -19.97 -11.85
N GLU A 52 -12.25 -19.95 -12.67
CA GLU A 52 -12.37 -19.05 -13.82
C GLU A 52 -12.46 -17.59 -13.37
N ALA A 53 -13.23 -17.29 -12.32
CA ALA A 53 -13.28 -15.93 -11.76
C ALA A 53 -11.91 -15.47 -11.25
N MET A 54 -11.14 -16.34 -10.58
CA MET A 54 -9.78 -16.04 -10.11
C MET A 54 -8.77 -15.90 -11.26
N ALA A 55 -8.91 -16.68 -12.33
CA ALA A 55 -8.06 -16.59 -13.51
C ALA A 55 -8.40 -15.37 -14.39
N SER A 56 -9.65 -14.91 -14.33
CA SER A 56 -10.15 -13.75 -15.08
C SER A 56 -9.88 -12.43 -14.36
N ASP A 57 -9.71 -12.45 -13.04
CA ASP A 57 -9.27 -11.27 -12.28
C ASP A 57 -7.82 -10.95 -12.67
N PRO A 58 -7.54 -9.80 -13.30
CA PRO A 58 -6.18 -9.48 -13.74
C PRO A 58 -5.29 -9.29 -12.52
N ILE A 59 -4.45 -10.29 -12.23
CA ILE A 59 -3.32 -10.09 -11.32
C ILE A 59 -2.43 -9.03 -11.97
N PRO A 60 -2.25 -7.85 -11.36
CA PRO A 60 -1.37 -6.83 -11.91
C PRO A 60 0.02 -7.43 -12.04
N VAL A 61 0.53 -7.52 -13.27
CA VAL A 61 1.91 -7.93 -13.50
C VAL A 61 2.79 -6.86 -12.89
N VAL A 62 3.49 -7.17 -11.80
CA VAL A 62 4.50 -6.28 -11.24
C VAL A 62 5.64 -6.21 -12.25
N THR A 63 5.79 -5.07 -12.89
CA THR A 63 6.82 -4.83 -13.90
C THR A 63 8.11 -4.37 -13.26
N LEU A 64 9.21 -4.43 -14.03
CA LEU A 64 10.49 -3.83 -13.62
C LEU A 64 10.36 -2.32 -13.34
N ASP A 65 9.49 -1.62 -14.08
CA ASP A 65 9.25 -0.19 -13.90
C ASP A 65 8.55 0.10 -12.57
N ASP A 66 7.61 -0.76 -12.15
CA ASP A 66 6.95 -0.65 -10.84
C ASP A 66 7.97 -0.80 -9.70
N ILE A 67 8.89 -1.76 -9.82
CA ILE A 67 9.97 -1.99 -8.84
C ILE A 67 10.88 -0.76 -8.78
N GLN A 68 11.29 -0.22 -9.93
CA GLN A 68 12.13 0.98 -9.98
C GLN A 68 11.44 2.22 -9.39
N MET A 69 10.14 2.39 -9.67
CA MET A 69 9.32 3.46 -9.09
C MET A 69 9.26 3.37 -7.56
N ILE A 70 9.10 2.16 -7.02
CA ILE A 70 9.12 1.91 -5.57
C ILE A 70 10.50 2.22 -4.99
N ASP A 71 11.59 1.72 -5.58
CA ASP A 71 12.96 1.95 -5.11
C ASP A 71 13.33 3.45 -5.08
N GLN A 72 12.92 4.19 -6.11
CA GLN A 72 13.10 5.64 -6.16
C GLN A 72 12.30 6.34 -5.05
N SER A 73 11.07 5.89 -4.80
CA SER A 73 10.21 6.46 -3.76
C SER A 73 10.77 6.19 -2.37
N VAL A 74 11.25 4.98 -2.10
CA VAL A 74 11.88 4.59 -0.82
C VAL A 74 13.17 5.38 -0.59
N SER A 75 14.00 5.53 -1.62
CA SER A 75 15.22 6.34 -1.57
C SER A 75 14.92 7.79 -1.19
N LYS A 76 13.90 8.41 -1.81
CA LYS A 76 13.45 9.77 -1.48
C LYS A 76 12.96 9.90 -0.05
N LEU A 77 12.23 8.90 0.46
CA LEU A 77 11.76 8.87 1.85
C LEU A 77 12.91 8.81 2.86
N ARG A 78 13.93 7.98 2.59
CA ARG A 78 15.13 7.88 3.45
C ARG A 78 15.89 9.20 3.52
N SER A 79 16.14 9.83 2.38
CA SER A 79 16.85 11.12 2.33
C SER A 79 16.07 12.26 2.99
N ALA A 80 14.73 12.21 2.96
CA ALA A 80 13.89 13.17 3.67
C ALA A 80 13.96 12.97 5.20
N SER A 81 14.03 11.71 5.66
CA SER A 81 14.17 11.38 7.08
C SER A 81 15.54 11.79 7.65
N GLU A 82 16.63 11.68 6.88
CA GLU A 82 17.97 12.11 7.31
C GLU A 82 18.08 13.63 7.47
N LYS A 83 17.43 14.39 6.58
CA LYS A 83 17.42 15.86 6.65
C LYS A 83 16.64 16.44 7.84
N LEU A 84 15.77 15.64 8.48
CA LEU A 84 14.96 16.05 9.63
C LEU A 84 15.60 15.70 10.98
N SER A 85 16.77 15.03 11.02
CA SER A 85 17.52 14.81 12.25
C SER A 85 18.65 15.85 12.37
N PRO A 86 18.48 16.94 13.14
CA PRO A 86 19.61 17.77 13.53
C PRO A 86 20.45 16.99 14.53
N HIS A 87 21.73 16.76 14.20
CA HIS A 87 22.73 16.36 15.18
C HIS A 87 22.82 17.41 16.30
N PRO A 88 22.96 17.01 17.58
CA PRO A 88 23.46 17.92 18.62
C PRO A 88 24.91 18.33 18.37
#